data_AF-X1FX47-F1
#
_entry.id   AF-X1FX47-F1
#
_cell.length_a   1.000
_cell.length_b   1.000
_cell.length_c   1.000
_cell.angle_alpha   90.00
_cell.angle_beta   90.00
_cell.angle_gamma   90.00
#
_symmetry.space_group_name_H-M   'P 1'
#
loop_
_entity.id
_entity.type
_entity.pdbx_description
1 polymer ?
#
loop_
_entity_poly.entity_id
_entity_poly.type
_entity_poly.pdbx_seq_one_letter_code
_entity_poly.pdbx_strand_id
1 'polypeptide(L)'
;MDSEKVIKSLSIIKDIEKKNREMEEFLSNLTITSRNDLLKEITSEIIEKNSIIKEHGFSKENICVSESVSSELISISSIIDNLVSNIQKNPSKKVLYLRLFLDRFHDISDQDKNVLIQSVKDEPSEGLKEKMLSLINVFKLEI
;
A
#
# COMPACT_ATOMS: atom_id res chain seq x y z
N MET A 1 6.79 56.13 -34.83
CA MET A 1 6.73 54.70 -34.46
C MET A 1 5.26 54.32 -34.52
N ASP A 2 4.86 53.56 -35.53
CA ASP A 2 3.46 53.44 -35.95
C ASP A 2 2.58 52.79 -34.89
N SER A 3 1.58 53.55 -34.41
CA SER A 3 0.51 53.09 -33.50
C SER A 3 -0.13 51.79 -33.99
N GLU A 4 -0.23 51.62 -35.30
CA GLU A 4 -0.75 50.43 -35.97
C GLU A 4 0.08 49.17 -35.70
N LYS A 5 1.42 49.28 -35.63
CA LYS A 5 2.30 48.16 -35.27
C LYS A 5 2.11 47.76 -33.80
N VAL A 6 1.88 48.73 -32.92
CA VAL A 6 1.61 48.49 -31.50
C VAL A 6 0.28 47.76 -31.32
N ILE A 7 -0.77 48.18 -32.03
CA ILE A 7 -2.09 47.53 -32.01
C ILE A 7 -1.99 46.09 -32.54
N LYS A 8 -1.25 45.88 -33.63
CA LYS A 8 -1.05 44.55 -34.21
C LYS A 8 -0.30 43.62 -33.27
N SER A 9 0.77 44.10 -32.62
CA SER A 9 1.51 43.35 -31.60
C SER A 9 0.63 43.01 -30.40
N LEU A 10 -0.22 43.94 -29.93
CA LEU A 10 -1.17 43.68 -28.85
C LEU A 10 -2.23 42.63 -29.21
N SER A 11 -2.70 42.62 -30.46
CA SER A 11 -3.61 41.57 -30.95
C SER A 11 -2.95 40.20 -30.89
N ILE A 12 -1.71 40.10 -31.38
CA ILE A 12 -0.95 38.85 -31.38
C ILE A 12 -0.73 38.33 -29.95
N ILE A 13 -0.39 39.23 -29.01
CA ILE A 13 -0.23 38.86 -27.59
C ILE A 13 -1.53 38.30 -27.03
N LYS A 14 -2.67 38.95 -27.28
CA LYS A 14 -3.98 38.46 -26.84
C LYS A 14 -4.33 37.08 -27.41
N ASP A 15 -4.01 36.85 -28.68
CA ASP A 15 -4.25 35.56 -29.33
C ASP A 15 -3.39 34.45 -28.72
N ILE A 16 -2.13 34.76 -28.38
CA ILE A 16 -1.23 33.83 -27.66
C ILE A 16 -1.77 33.52 -26.26
N GLU A 17 -2.16 34.53 -25.49
CA GLU A 17 -2.72 34.35 -24.15
C GLU A 17 -4.01 33.52 -24.16
N LYS A 18 -4.83 33.68 -25.20
CA LYS A 18 -6.03 32.86 -25.39
C LYS A 18 -5.66 31.40 -25.63
N LYS A 19 -4.73 31.14 -26.57
CA LYS A 19 -4.25 29.77 -26.85
C LYS A 19 -3.58 29.12 -25.65
N ASN A 20 -2.83 29.87 -24.84
CA ASN A 20 -2.23 29.33 -23.63
C ASN A 20 -3.30 28.88 -22.62
N ARG A 21 -4.37 29.67 -22.43
CA ARG A 21 -5.49 29.25 -21.57
C ARG A 21 -6.19 27.99 -22.08
N GLU A 22 -6.44 27.91 -23.39
CA GLU A 22 -7.02 26.71 -24.01
C GLU A 22 -6.12 25.47 -23.80
N MET A 23 -4.80 25.64 -23.87
CA MET A 23 -3.83 24.57 -23.62
C MET A 23 -3.80 24.15 -22.14
N GLU A 24 -3.81 25.10 -21.21
CA GLU A 24 -3.85 24.83 -19.78
C GLU A 24 -5.12 24.07 -19.38
N GLU A 25 -6.28 24.48 -19.91
CA GLU A 25 -7.55 23.79 -19.72
C GLU A 25 -7.48 22.36 -20.25
N PHE A 26 -6.96 22.17 -21.47
CA PHE A 26 -6.77 20.84 -22.04
C PHE A 26 -5.85 19.95 -21.18
N LEU A 27 -4.72 20.48 -20.74
CA LEU A 27 -3.76 19.75 -19.90
C LEU A 27 -4.35 19.42 -18.53
N SER A 28 -5.15 20.31 -17.93
CA SER A 28 -5.82 20.05 -16.66
C SER A 28 -6.89 18.95 -16.76
N ASN A 29 -7.49 18.79 -17.94
CA ASN A 29 -8.50 17.78 -18.23
C ASN A 29 -7.89 16.44 -18.66
N LEU A 30 -6.57 16.37 -18.89
CA LEU A 30 -5.90 15.09 -19.10
C LEU A 30 -5.86 14.33 -17.78
N THR A 31 -6.71 13.33 -17.65
CA THR A 31 -6.63 12.29 -16.61
C THR A 31 -5.42 11.42 -16.86
N ILE A 32 -4.23 11.92 -16.51
CA ILE A 32 -3.01 11.12 -16.49
C ILE A 32 -3.09 10.24 -15.24
N THR A 33 -3.43 8.97 -15.45
CA THR A 33 -3.37 7.96 -14.40
C THR A 33 -1.99 7.97 -13.78
N SER A 34 -1.90 8.08 -12.45
CA SER A 34 -0.61 8.05 -11.78
C SER A 34 0.07 6.71 -12.07
N ARG A 35 1.41 6.71 -12.07
CA ARG A 35 2.18 5.46 -12.22
C ARG A 35 1.72 4.40 -11.21
N ASN A 36 1.38 4.81 -10.00
CA ASN A 36 0.96 3.90 -8.94
C ASN A 36 -0.42 3.30 -9.24
N ASP A 37 -1.35 4.09 -9.75
CA ASP A 37 -2.69 3.60 -10.11
C ASP A 37 -2.62 2.63 -11.28
N LEU A 38 -1.78 2.91 -12.27
CA LEU A 38 -1.52 2.00 -13.40
C LEU A 38 -0.91 0.67 -12.92
N LEU A 39 0.06 0.73 -12.00
CA LEU A 39 0.66 -0.47 -11.42
C LEU A 39 -0.36 -1.29 -10.59
N LYS A 40 -1.26 -0.62 -9.85
CA LYS A 40 -2.35 -1.27 -9.11
C LYS A 40 -3.32 -1.98 -10.07
N GLU A 41 -3.66 -1.36 -11.19
CA GLU A 41 -4.53 -1.93 -12.21
C GLU A 41 -3.89 -3.18 -12.84
N ILE A 42 -2.63 -3.08 -13.29
CA ILE A 42 -1.87 -4.21 -13.85
C ILE A 42 -1.78 -5.37 -12.86
N THR A 43 -1.44 -5.07 -11.60
CA THR A 43 -1.31 -6.09 -10.54
C THR A 43 -2.65 -6.79 -10.30
N SER A 44 -3.74 -6.01 -10.25
CA SER A 44 -5.10 -6.54 -10.09
C SER A 44 -5.50 -7.48 -11.22
N GLU A 45 -5.21 -7.10 -12.47
CA GLU A 45 -5.49 -7.94 -13.62
C GLU A 45 -4.71 -9.26 -13.61
N ILE A 46 -3.44 -9.23 -13.22
CA ILE A 46 -2.60 -10.43 -13.13
C ILE A 46 -3.19 -11.41 -12.10
N ILE A 47 -3.61 -10.92 -10.94
CA ILE A 47 -4.22 -11.72 -9.87
C ILE A 47 -5.55 -12.31 -10.34
N GLU A 48 -6.40 -11.51 -10.99
CA GLU A 48 -7.70 -11.96 -11.48
C GLU A 48 -7.59 -13.00 -12.60
N LYS A 49 -6.58 -12.89 -13.47
CA LYS A 49 -6.41 -13.80 -14.63
C LYS A 49 -5.66 -15.09 -14.30
N ASN A 50 -4.93 -15.16 -13.18
CA ASN A 50 -4.17 -16.36 -12.80
C ASN A 50 -4.95 -17.28 -11.85
N SER A 51 -5.35 -18.46 -12.35
CA SER A 51 -6.04 -19.50 -11.56
C SER A 51 -5.22 -19.98 -10.38
N ILE A 52 -3.89 -20.09 -10.54
CA ILE A 52 -2.97 -20.51 -9.48
C ILE A 52 -3.05 -19.57 -8.28
N ILE A 53 -3.10 -18.25 -8.51
CA ILE A 53 -3.16 -17.25 -7.43
C ILE A 53 -4.50 -17.35 -6.68
N LYS A 54 -5.59 -17.55 -7.42
CA LYS A 54 -6.94 -17.76 -6.86
C LYS A 54 -7.04 -19.04 -6.02
N GLU A 55 -6.46 -20.15 -6.50
CA GLU A 55 -6.45 -21.44 -5.80
C GLU A 55 -5.71 -21.38 -4.46
N HIS A 56 -4.70 -20.52 -4.34
CA HIS A 56 -3.95 -20.33 -3.09
C HIS A 56 -4.66 -19.41 -2.08
N GLY A 57 -5.89 -18.99 -2.36
CA GLY A 57 -6.72 -18.16 -1.47
C GLY A 57 -6.36 -16.68 -1.49
N PHE A 58 -5.55 -16.24 -2.46
CA PHE A 58 -5.23 -14.84 -2.62
C PHE A 58 -6.25 -14.17 -3.54
N SER A 59 -7.19 -13.43 -2.97
CA SER A 59 -8.09 -12.54 -3.72
C SER A 59 -7.47 -11.15 -3.86
N LYS A 60 -8.02 -10.35 -4.77
CA LYS A 60 -7.61 -8.97 -5.01
C LYS A 60 -7.58 -8.14 -3.72
N GLU A 61 -8.51 -8.38 -2.80
CA GLU A 61 -8.58 -7.72 -1.49
C GLU A 61 -7.43 -8.11 -0.55
N ASN A 62 -6.81 -9.28 -0.75
CA ASN A 62 -5.75 -9.80 0.14
C ASN A 62 -4.33 -9.42 -0.32
N ILE A 63 -4.13 -9.11 -1.61
CA ILE A 63 -2.80 -8.76 -2.17
C ILE A 63 -2.70 -7.25 -2.45
N CYS A 64 -3.71 -6.66 -3.08
CA CYS A 64 -3.74 -5.22 -3.31
C CYS A 64 -4.30 -4.55 -2.05
N VAL A 65 -3.42 -4.16 -1.13
CA VAL A 65 -3.81 -3.26 -0.04
C VAL A 65 -4.26 -1.96 -0.69
N SER A 66 -5.56 -1.72 -0.69
CA SER A 66 -6.09 -0.41 -1.02
C SER A 66 -5.58 0.57 0.04
N GLU A 67 -4.66 1.45 -0.35
CA GLU A 67 -4.28 2.65 0.44
C GLU A 67 -5.47 3.59 0.70
N SER A 68 -6.68 3.24 0.24
CA SER A 68 -7.93 3.96 0.50
C SER A 68 -8.73 3.38 1.67
N VAL A 69 -8.17 2.47 2.48
CA VAL A 69 -8.72 2.30 3.83
C VAL A 69 -8.29 3.55 4.59
N SER A 70 -9.29 4.35 4.97
CA SER A 70 -9.11 5.54 5.79
C SER A 70 -8.06 5.30 6.86
N SER A 71 -7.26 6.33 7.12
CA SER A 71 -6.35 6.51 8.24
C SER A 71 -7.07 6.43 9.60
N GLU A 72 -7.91 5.42 9.84
CA GLU A 72 -8.11 4.90 11.17
C GLU A 72 -6.76 4.35 11.58
N LEU A 73 -6.17 4.95 12.62
CA LEU A 73 -5.00 4.44 13.31
C LEU A 73 -5.16 2.92 13.48
N ILE A 74 -4.57 2.13 12.58
CA ILE A 74 -4.61 0.68 12.67
C ILE A 74 -3.78 0.36 13.90
N SER A 75 -4.47 0.19 15.03
CA SER A 75 -3.79 -0.08 16.28
C SER A 75 -2.96 -1.35 16.12
N ILE A 76 -1.80 -1.38 16.75
CA ILE A 76 -0.95 -2.58 16.86
C ILE A 76 -1.81 -3.81 17.25
N SER A 77 -2.79 -3.63 18.14
CA SER A 77 -3.74 -4.69 18.51
C SER A 77 -4.50 -5.23 17.31
N SER A 78 -5.04 -4.38 16.44
CA SER A 78 -5.80 -4.78 15.26
C SER A 78 -4.94 -5.59 14.27
N ILE A 79 -3.64 -5.27 14.17
CA ILE A 79 -2.69 -6.01 13.33
C ILE A 79 -2.44 -7.41 13.91
N ILE A 80 -2.27 -7.51 15.24
CA ILE A 80 -2.08 -8.78 15.92
C ILE A 80 -3.36 -9.63 15.87
N ASP A 81 -4.53 -9.01 15.99
CA ASP A 81 -5.82 -9.70 15.88
C ASP A 81 -5.99 -10.34 14.49
N ASN A 82 -5.59 -9.62 13.44
CA ASN A 82 -5.55 -10.16 12.08
C ASN A 82 -4.54 -11.30 11.93
N LEU A 83 -3.34 -11.18 12.51
CA LEU A 83 -2.33 -12.24 12.53
C LEU A 83 -2.89 -13.52 13.18
N VAL A 84 -3.49 -13.39 14.37
CA VAL A 84 -4.05 -14.53 15.12
C VAL A 84 -5.20 -15.16 14.35
N SER A 85 -6.10 -14.35 13.78
CA SER A 85 -7.21 -14.84 12.95
C SER A 85 -6.72 -15.63 11.73
N ASN A 86 -5.68 -15.15 11.05
CA ASN A 86 -5.09 -15.84 9.90
C ASN A 86 -4.44 -17.18 10.29
N ILE A 87 -3.77 -17.22 11.46
CA ILE A 87 -3.17 -18.45 12.00
C ILE A 87 -4.26 -19.45 12.40
N GLN A 88 -5.36 -18.99 13.03
CA GLN A 88 -6.48 -19.86 13.39
C GLN A 88 -7.17 -20.45 12.15
N LYS A 89 -7.34 -19.66 11.09
CA LYS A 89 -7.91 -20.13 9.82
C LYS A 89 -7.00 -21.13 9.10
N ASN A 90 -5.68 -20.93 9.16
CA ASN A 90 -4.69 -21.79 8.49
C ASN A 90 -3.46 -22.05 9.38
N PRO A 91 -3.55 -22.99 10.35
CA PRO A 91 -2.48 -23.26 11.31
C PRO A 91 -1.17 -23.73 10.65
N SER A 92 -1.26 -24.44 9.53
CA SER A 92 -0.10 -24.90 8.76
C SER A 92 0.77 -23.77 8.21
N LYS A 93 0.20 -22.57 8.02
CA LYS A 93 0.91 -21.37 7.53
C LYS A 93 1.37 -20.45 8.65
N LYS A 94 1.33 -20.90 9.91
CA LYS A 94 1.68 -20.08 11.09
C LYS A 94 3.03 -19.38 10.98
N VAL A 95 4.07 -20.12 10.61
CA VAL A 95 5.44 -19.59 10.45
C VAL A 95 5.49 -18.48 9.39
N LEU A 96 4.75 -18.64 8.29
CA LEU A 96 4.67 -17.64 7.23
C LEU A 96 3.99 -16.36 7.72
N TYR A 97 2.86 -16.48 8.42
CA TYR A 97 2.15 -15.31 8.95
C TYR A 97 2.98 -14.56 10.00
N LEU A 98 3.71 -15.29 10.85
CA LEU A 98 4.64 -14.69 11.81
C LEU A 98 5.78 -13.96 11.11
N ARG A 99 6.32 -14.52 10.03
CA ARG A 99 7.34 -13.86 9.22
C ARG A 99 6.83 -12.55 8.63
N LEU A 100 5.67 -12.59 7.97
CA LEU A 100 5.03 -11.42 7.37
C LEU A 100 4.71 -10.32 8.39
N PHE A 101 4.39 -10.71 9.62
CA PHE A 101 4.20 -9.76 10.72
C PHE A 101 5.53 -9.12 11.14
N LEU A 102 6.56 -9.93 11.37
CA LEU A 102 7.87 -9.45 11.82
C LEU A 102 8.62 -8.64 10.77
N ASP A 103 8.35 -8.87 9.48
CA ASP A 103 8.96 -8.12 8.37
C ASP A 103 8.48 -6.67 8.28
N ARG A 104 7.41 -6.31 9.01
CA ARG A 104 6.98 -4.92 9.18
C ARG A 104 7.93 -4.12 10.08
N PHE A 105 8.75 -4.78 10.88
CA PHE A 105 9.68 -4.14 11.79
C PHE A 105 11.08 -4.15 11.19
N HIS A 106 11.51 -2.98 10.71
CA HIS A 106 12.84 -2.80 10.11
C HIS A 106 13.98 -2.84 11.14
N ASP A 107 13.66 -2.60 12.41
CA ASP A 107 14.64 -2.52 13.51
C ASP A 107 15.05 -3.90 14.06
N ILE A 108 14.35 -4.97 13.67
CA ILE A 108 14.66 -6.33 14.11
C ILE A 108 15.51 -7.03 13.06
N SER A 109 16.67 -7.56 13.45
CA SER A 109 17.53 -8.32 12.54
C SER A 109 16.86 -9.62 12.08
N ASP A 110 17.19 -10.12 10.89
CA ASP A 110 16.62 -11.39 10.39
C ASP A 110 16.93 -12.59 11.30
N GLN A 111 18.05 -12.52 12.03
CA GLN A 111 18.43 -13.52 13.01
C GLN A 111 17.51 -13.47 14.24
N ASP A 112 17.21 -12.28 14.75
CA ASP A 112 16.27 -12.11 15.86
C ASP A 112 14.85 -12.50 15.45
N LYS A 113 14.42 -12.15 14.23
CA LYS A 113 13.13 -12.61 13.67
C LYS A 113 13.04 -14.12 13.65
N ASN A 114 14.11 -14.82 13.26
CA ASN A 114 14.16 -16.28 13.28
C ASN A 114 14.01 -16.84 14.69
N VAL A 115 14.70 -16.27 15.67
CA VAL A 115 14.60 -16.69 17.08
C VAL A 115 13.18 -16.50 17.61
N LEU A 116 12.53 -15.38 17.30
CA LEU A 116 11.14 -15.12 17.67
C LEU A 116 10.18 -16.11 17.03
N ILE A 117 10.34 -16.40 15.74
CA ILE A 117 9.50 -17.40 15.06
C ILE A 117 9.67 -18.77 15.71
N GLN A 118 10.91 -19.18 16.03
CA GLN A 118 11.18 -20.48 16.65
C GLN A 118 10.60 -20.57 18.06
N SER A 119 10.54 -19.47 18.82
CA SER A 119 9.99 -19.48 20.18
C SER A 119 8.47 -19.61 20.22
N VAL A 120 7.77 -19.13 19.18
CA VAL A 120 6.31 -19.19 19.12
C VAL A 120 5.74 -20.22 18.14
N LYS A 121 6.57 -20.89 17.31
CA LYS A 121 6.07 -21.80 16.25
C LYS A 121 5.22 -22.95 16.79
N ASP A 122 5.60 -23.55 17.91
CA ASP A 122 4.96 -24.76 18.47
C ASP A 122 3.82 -24.44 19.44
N GLU A 123 3.57 -23.16 19.71
CA GLU A 123 2.55 -22.75 20.68
C GLU A 123 1.12 -22.86 20.14
N PRO A 124 0.13 -23.16 21.00
CA PRO A 124 -1.26 -23.03 20.62
C PRO A 124 -1.60 -21.58 20.26
N SER A 125 -2.65 -21.37 19.46
CA SER A 125 -3.11 -20.01 19.12
C SER A 125 -3.64 -19.24 20.33
N GLU A 126 -4.02 -19.93 21.40
CA GLU A 126 -4.38 -19.35 22.70
C GLU A 126 -3.14 -18.72 23.35
N GLY A 127 -3.22 -17.43 23.68
CA GLY A 127 -2.11 -16.66 24.28
C GLY A 127 -1.13 -16.05 23.27
N LEU A 128 -1.21 -16.39 21.98
CA LEU A 128 -0.33 -15.83 20.94
C LEU A 128 -0.47 -14.29 20.85
N LYS A 129 -1.69 -13.78 21.01
CA LYS A 129 -1.98 -12.33 21.01
C LYS A 129 -1.20 -11.61 22.11
N GLU A 130 -1.26 -12.11 23.34
CA GLU A 130 -0.63 -11.49 24.50
C GLU A 130 0.90 -11.48 24.38
N LYS A 131 1.47 -12.57 23.84
CA LYS A 131 2.91 -12.63 23.56
C LYS A 131 3.34 -11.68 22.46
N MET A 132 2.58 -11.56 21.37
CA MET A 132 2.88 -10.60 20.31
C MET A 132 2.82 -9.17 20.82
N LEU A 133 1.82 -8.83 21.65
CA LEU A 133 1.74 -7.54 22.33
C LEU A 133 2.95 -7.32 23.24
N SER A 134 3.33 -8.32 24.02
CA SER A 134 4.49 -8.26 24.92
C SER A 134 5.79 -8.04 24.14
N LEU A 135 5.96 -8.72 23.01
CA LEU A 135 7.13 -8.56 22.14
C LEU A 135 7.23 -7.13 21.59
N ILE A 136 6.13 -6.60 21.07
CA ILE A 136 6.11 -5.22 20.54
C ILE A 136 6.45 -4.20 21.63
N ASN A 137 5.93 -4.40 22.85
CA ASN A 137 6.25 -3.55 23.99
C ASN A 137 7.73 -3.64 24.39
N VAL A 138 8.31 -4.86 24.41
CA VAL A 138 9.72 -5.07 24.76
C VAL A 138 10.65 -4.44 23.75
N PHE A 139 10.35 -4.57 22.46
CA PHE A 139 11.16 -4.04 21.38
C PHE A 139 10.85 -2.55 21.08
N LYS A 140 9.89 -1.94 21.79
CA LYS A 140 9.41 -0.56 21.56
C LYS A 140 9.18 -0.26 20.07
N LEU A 141 8.58 -1.21 19.38
CA LEU A 141 8.48 -1.14 17.94
C LEU A 141 7.46 -0.08 17.55
N GLU A 142 7.94 0.95 16.86
CA GLU A 142 7.08 1.91 16.16
C GLU A 142 6.76 1.30 14.78
N ILE A 143 5.48 1.33 14.39
CA ILE A 143 4.99 0.87 13.08
C ILE A 143 5.01 2.04 12.11
#